data_AF-A0A816KIH5-F1
#
_entry.id   AF-A0A816KIH5-F1
#
_cell.length_a   1.000
_cell.length_b   1.000
_cell.length_c   1.000
_cell.angle_alpha   90.00
_cell.angle_beta   90.00
_cell.angle_gamma   90.00
#
_symmetry.space_group_name_H-M   'P 1'
#
loop_
_entity.id
_entity.type
_entity.pdbx_description
1 polymer ?
#
loop_
_entity_poly.entity_id
_entity_poly.type
_entity_poly.pdbx_seq_one_letter_code
_entity_poly.pdbx_strand_id
1 'polypeptide(L)'
;MTQNQDHQPHRPVPVHVTNSDQNPNNLPNFLLSVRLKYVKLGYHYLISNALYILLLPLLAATLANLSSFSLNDLTLLYNHLRFHFLSATIATALLISLSTAYFTTRPRRVFLLDFSCYKPDPSLICTRETFMDRSQRVGIFTEDNLAFQQKILERSGLGQKTYFPEALLRVPPNPCMEEARKEAETVMFGAIEAVLEKTGIKPKDIGILVVNCSLFNPTPSLSAMIVNKYKLRGNILSYNLGGMGCSAGLISIDLAKQLLQVQPNSYALVVSTENITQNWYLGNDRSMLLSNCIFRMGGAADFSRTALPIAAVQNISSSTLSVPTKELMTTHLGAFTNEKTTTQKKPAKSESLYPKT
;
A
#
# COMPACT_ATOMS: atom_id res chain seq x y z
N MET A 1 -37.55 1.28 -31.62
CA MET A 1 -37.98 -0.01 -32.21
C MET A 1 -36.88 -1.03 -31.92
N THR A 2 -37.05 -1.76 -30.84
CA THR A 2 -36.27 -2.93 -30.42
C THR A 2 -36.92 -4.17 -31.02
N GLN A 3 -36.12 -5.06 -31.61
CA GLN A 3 -36.52 -6.44 -31.88
C GLN A 3 -35.55 -7.39 -31.18
N ASN A 4 -36.13 -8.22 -30.31
CA ASN A 4 -35.57 -9.38 -29.63
C ASN A 4 -35.41 -10.55 -30.60
N GLN A 5 -34.45 -11.43 -30.29
CA GLN A 5 -34.48 -12.90 -30.37
C GLN A 5 -33.05 -13.42 -30.13
N ASP A 6 -32.74 -14.52 -29.44
CA ASP A 6 -33.45 -15.34 -28.46
C ASP A 6 -32.37 -16.21 -27.78
N HIS A 7 -32.48 -16.45 -26.46
CA HIS A 7 -31.53 -17.23 -25.67
C HIS A 7 -31.85 -18.73 -25.74
N GLN A 8 -30.87 -19.59 -26.06
CA GLN A 8 -30.95 -21.03 -25.78
C GLN A 8 -30.11 -21.42 -24.55
N PRO A 9 -30.63 -22.28 -23.65
CA PRO A 9 -29.97 -22.67 -22.41
C PRO A 9 -29.04 -23.89 -22.57
N HIS A 10 -27.84 -23.81 -22.01
CA HIS A 10 -26.88 -24.91 -21.90
C HIS A 10 -27.38 -26.00 -20.93
N ARG A 11 -27.48 -27.25 -21.42
CA ARG A 11 -27.74 -28.45 -20.59
C ARG A 11 -26.48 -28.94 -19.88
N PRO A 12 -26.59 -29.44 -18.63
CA PRO A 12 -25.48 -30.04 -17.90
C PRO A 12 -25.19 -31.48 -18.36
N VAL A 13 -23.91 -31.81 -18.49
CA VAL A 13 -23.42 -33.15 -18.85
C VAL A 13 -23.34 -34.02 -17.58
N PRO A 14 -23.81 -35.28 -17.60
CA PRO A 14 -23.81 -36.14 -16.41
C PRO A 14 -22.41 -36.72 -16.13
N VAL A 15 -22.04 -36.74 -14.86
CA VAL A 15 -20.88 -37.47 -14.33
C VAL A 15 -21.31 -38.92 -14.10
N HIS A 16 -20.80 -39.85 -14.89
CA HIS A 16 -20.90 -41.28 -14.62
C HIS A 16 -19.66 -41.75 -13.85
N VAL A 17 -19.88 -42.16 -12.60
CA VAL A 17 -18.97 -43.01 -11.85
C VAL A 17 -19.34 -44.45 -12.17
N THR A 18 -18.39 -45.24 -12.68
CA THR A 18 -18.52 -46.70 -12.72
C THR A 18 -17.28 -47.32 -12.10
N ASN A 19 -17.56 -48.18 -11.12
CA ASN A 19 -16.64 -49.00 -10.34
C ASN A 19 -15.74 -49.88 -11.20
N SER A 20 -14.56 -50.12 -10.65
CA SER A 20 -13.66 -51.23 -10.95
C SER A 20 -14.37 -52.57 -11.01
N ASP A 21 -14.13 -53.35 -12.07
CA ASP A 21 -13.49 -54.66 -11.91
C ASP A 21 -13.01 -55.28 -13.25
N GLN A 22 -11.77 -55.75 -13.19
CA GLN A 22 -11.16 -56.92 -13.84
C GLN A 22 -11.22 -57.09 -15.38
N ASN A 23 -10.05 -56.88 -16.02
CA ASN A 23 -9.69 -57.62 -17.22
C ASN A 23 -8.19 -58.03 -17.14
N PRO A 24 -7.85 -59.33 -17.04
CA PRO A 24 -6.48 -59.79 -16.92
C PRO A 24 -5.91 -59.95 -18.32
N ASN A 25 -5.11 -58.98 -18.78
CA ASN A 25 -4.03 -59.13 -19.77
C ASN A 25 -3.69 -57.75 -20.35
N ASN A 26 -2.76 -57.04 -19.71
CA ASN A 26 -1.99 -56.01 -20.39
C ASN A 26 -0.59 -55.96 -19.77
N LEU A 27 0.36 -56.60 -20.44
CA LEU A 27 1.78 -56.45 -20.15
C LEU A 27 2.19 -54.99 -20.43
N PRO A 28 3.04 -54.38 -19.58
CA PRO A 28 3.51 -53.02 -19.79
C PRO A 28 4.34 -52.92 -21.08
N ASN A 29 4.01 -51.92 -21.91
CA ASN A 29 4.63 -51.68 -23.21
C ASN A 29 6.05 -51.08 -23.04
N PHE A 30 7.02 -51.92 -22.70
CA PHE A 30 8.42 -51.55 -22.42
C PHE A 30 9.09 -50.77 -23.57
N LEU A 31 8.70 -51.02 -24.83
CA LEU A 31 9.31 -50.40 -26.02
C LEU A 31 9.15 -48.87 -26.09
N LEU A 32 8.07 -48.32 -25.54
CA LEU A 32 7.82 -46.87 -25.51
C LEU A 32 8.71 -46.17 -24.48
N SER A 33 8.94 -46.80 -23.33
CA SER A 33 9.83 -46.29 -22.28
C SER A 33 11.30 -46.28 -22.72
N VAL A 34 11.70 -47.28 -23.50
CA VAL A 34 13.06 -47.44 -24.01
C VAL A 34 13.36 -46.37 -25.08
N ARG A 35 12.43 -46.10 -26.02
CA ARG A 35 12.60 -45.02 -27.02
C ARG A 35 12.77 -43.64 -26.38
N LEU A 36 12.01 -43.30 -25.34
CA LEU A 36 12.12 -42.00 -24.66
C LEU A 36 13.44 -41.84 -23.88
N LYS A 37 13.96 -42.93 -23.31
CA LYS A 37 15.25 -42.94 -22.59
C LYS A 37 16.43 -42.67 -23.54
N TYR A 38 16.41 -43.24 -24.75
CA TYR A 38 17.43 -42.99 -25.76
C TYR A 38 17.30 -41.61 -26.42
N VAL A 39 16.09 -41.06 -26.56
CA VAL A 39 15.90 -39.68 -27.06
C VAL A 39 16.42 -38.66 -26.06
N LYS A 40 16.14 -38.82 -24.75
CA LYS A 40 16.72 -37.97 -23.70
C LYS A 40 18.25 -38.06 -23.66
N LEU A 41 18.81 -39.26 -23.81
CA LEU A 41 20.26 -39.46 -23.87
C LEU A 41 20.87 -38.79 -25.11
N GLY A 42 20.21 -38.89 -26.26
CA GLY A 42 20.60 -38.22 -27.50
C GLY A 42 20.59 -36.70 -27.38
N TYR A 43 19.52 -36.11 -26.83
CA TYR A 43 19.47 -34.66 -26.57
C TYR A 43 20.51 -34.21 -25.56
N HIS A 44 20.75 -34.99 -24.50
CA HIS A 44 21.79 -34.70 -23.52
C HIS A 44 23.17 -34.72 -24.17
N TYR A 45 23.44 -35.67 -25.06
CA TYR A 45 24.70 -35.76 -25.80
C TYR A 45 24.86 -34.61 -26.81
N LEU A 46 23.77 -34.24 -27.50
CA LEU A 46 23.73 -33.12 -28.43
C LEU A 46 24.00 -31.78 -27.74
N ILE A 47 23.39 -31.55 -26.57
CA ILE A 47 23.59 -30.31 -25.79
C ILE A 47 24.97 -30.29 -25.16
N SER A 48 25.42 -31.41 -24.58
CA SER A 48 26.74 -31.50 -23.92
C SER A 48 27.90 -31.38 -24.91
N ASN A 49 27.70 -31.80 -26.17
CA ASN A 49 28.70 -31.71 -27.23
C ASN A 49 28.37 -30.66 -28.30
N ALA A 50 27.38 -29.79 -28.08
CA ALA A 50 26.94 -28.78 -29.05
C ALA A 50 28.10 -27.89 -29.49
N LEU A 51 28.98 -27.55 -28.55
CA LEU A 51 30.19 -26.78 -28.79
C LEU A 51 31.13 -27.47 -29.77
N TYR A 52 31.35 -28.78 -29.63
CA TYR A 52 32.19 -29.56 -30.55
C TYR A 52 31.53 -29.75 -31.92
N ILE A 53 30.22 -30.01 -31.95
CA ILE A 53 29.44 -30.15 -33.20
C ILE A 53 29.44 -28.84 -34.00
N LEU A 54 29.48 -27.68 -33.34
CA LEU A 54 29.59 -26.37 -33.97
C LEU A 54 31.04 -25.99 -34.34
N LEU A 55 32.03 -26.38 -33.52
CA LEU A 55 33.44 -26.06 -33.75
C LEU A 55 34.08 -26.90 -34.85
N LEU A 56 33.72 -28.17 -35.01
CA LEU A 56 34.33 -29.06 -36.00
C LEU A 56 34.13 -28.59 -37.46
N PRO A 57 32.93 -28.16 -37.89
CA PRO A 57 32.70 -27.59 -39.22
C PRO A 57 33.40 -26.24 -39.40
N LEU A 58 33.44 -25.41 -38.35
CA LEU A 58 34.14 -24.13 -38.38
C LEU A 58 35.65 -24.35 -38.58
N LEU A 59 36.23 -25.31 -37.86
CA LEU A 59 37.63 -25.70 -37.96
C LEU A 59 37.95 -26.28 -39.35
N ALA A 60 37.09 -27.17 -39.87
CA ALA A 60 37.22 -27.71 -41.22
C ALA A 60 37.12 -26.61 -42.30
N ALA A 61 36.21 -25.64 -42.15
CA ALA A 61 36.08 -24.50 -43.04
C ALA A 61 37.31 -23.57 -42.98
N THR A 62 37.88 -23.35 -41.79
CA THR A 62 39.15 -22.60 -41.69
C THR A 62 40.31 -23.33 -42.36
N LEU A 63 40.42 -24.66 -42.17
CA LEU A 63 41.46 -25.50 -42.79
C LEU A 63 41.35 -25.54 -44.31
N ALA A 64 40.13 -25.61 -44.86
CA ALA A 64 39.89 -25.59 -46.30
C ALA A 64 40.24 -24.24 -46.96
N ASN A 65 40.17 -23.14 -46.21
CA ASN A 65 40.55 -21.82 -46.70
C ASN A 65 42.05 -21.52 -46.54
N LEU A 66 42.78 -22.27 -45.70
CA LEU A 66 44.23 -22.09 -45.46
C LEU A 66 45.10 -22.40 -46.70
N SER A 67 44.63 -23.23 -47.64
CA SER A 67 45.36 -23.50 -48.89
C SER A 67 45.31 -22.34 -49.89
N SER A 68 44.46 -21.34 -49.65
CA SER A 68 44.21 -20.19 -50.54
C SER A 68 44.75 -18.87 -49.97
N PHE A 69 45.42 -18.92 -48.82
CA PHE A 69 45.71 -17.75 -47.98
C PHE A 69 46.83 -16.87 -48.56
N SER A 70 46.47 -15.67 -49.00
CA SER A 70 47.40 -14.62 -49.42
C SER A 70 47.78 -13.71 -48.25
N LEU A 71 48.94 -13.02 -48.31
CA LEU A 71 49.32 -12.00 -47.31
C LEU A 71 48.29 -10.85 -47.21
N ASN A 72 47.55 -10.59 -48.29
CA ASN A 72 46.44 -9.63 -48.29
C ASN A 72 45.22 -10.14 -47.51
N ASP A 73 44.97 -11.45 -47.46
CA ASP A 73 43.87 -12.01 -46.67
C ASP A 73 44.17 -11.96 -45.17
N LEU A 74 45.45 -12.05 -44.80
CA LEU A 74 45.90 -11.97 -43.42
C LEU A 74 45.79 -10.53 -42.87
N THR A 75 46.06 -9.52 -43.69
CA THR A 75 45.83 -8.11 -43.31
C THR A 75 44.34 -7.79 -43.26
N LEU A 76 43.53 -8.34 -44.17
CA LEU A 76 42.07 -8.19 -44.14
C LEU A 76 41.46 -8.86 -42.90
N LEU A 77 41.91 -10.08 -42.56
CA LEU A 77 41.50 -10.80 -41.36
C LEU A 77 41.93 -10.08 -40.08
N TYR A 78 43.18 -9.59 -40.00
CA TYR A 78 43.66 -8.81 -38.86
C TYR A 78 42.86 -7.52 -38.67
N ASN A 79 42.59 -6.79 -39.74
CA ASN A 79 41.75 -5.59 -39.69
C ASN A 79 40.32 -5.95 -39.26
N HIS A 80 39.74 -7.01 -39.81
CA HIS A 80 38.40 -7.48 -39.46
C HIS A 80 38.32 -7.88 -37.97
N LEU A 81 39.23 -8.71 -37.47
CA LEU A 81 39.31 -9.06 -36.05
C LEU A 81 39.51 -7.84 -35.15
N ARG A 82 40.40 -6.91 -35.54
CA ARG A 82 40.68 -5.69 -34.77
C ARG A 82 39.47 -4.76 -34.69
N PHE A 83 38.77 -4.53 -35.80
CA PHE A 83 37.55 -3.72 -35.83
C PHE A 83 36.39 -4.40 -35.10
N HIS A 84 36.21 -5.72 -35.25
CA HIS A 84 35.17 -6.47 -34.53
C HIS A 84 35.44 -6.55 -33.02
N PHE A 85 36.69 -6.72 -32.61
CA PHE A 85 37.07 -6.71 -31.19
C PHE A 85 36.93 -5.31 -30.57
N LEU A 86 37.38 -4.26 -31.27
CA LEU A 86 37.24 -2.88 -30.80
C LEU A 86 35.76 -2.45 -30.74
N SER A 87 34.96 -2.79 -31.74
CA SER A 87 33.52 -2.51 -31.72
C SER A 87 32.77 -3.33 -30.65
N ALA A 88 33.13 -4.61 -30.45
CA ALA A 88 32.54 -5.44 -29.41
C ALA A 88 32.87 -4.93 -28.00
N THR A 89 34.12 -4.50 -27.76
CA THR A 89 34.55 -3.92 -26.47
C THR A 89 33.87 -2.57 -26.20
N ILE A 90 33.75 -1.70 -27.21
CA ILE A 90 32.99 -0.45 -27.10
C ILE A 90 31.51 -0.75 -26.82
N ALA A 91 30.91 -1.70 -27.54
CA ALA A 91 29.51 -2.07 -27.35
C ALA A 91 29.25 -2.65 -25.95
N THR A 92 30.13 -3.51 -25.44
CA THR A 92 30.01 -4.04 -24.07
C THR A 92 30.24 -2.97 -23.02
N ALA A 93 31.24 -2.09 -23.19
CA ALA A 93 31.47 -0.97 -22.27
C ALA A 93 30.25 -0.02 -22.24
N LEU A 94 29.66 0.28 -23.40
CA LEU A 94 28.42 1.04 -23.49
C LEU A 94 27.27 0.32 -22.79
N LEU A 95 27.04 -0.98 -23.07
CA LEU A 95 25.99 -1.75 -22.41
C LEU A 95 26.15 -1.78 -20.89
N ILE A 96 27.37 -1.94 -20.38
CA ILE A 96 27.64 -1.91 -18.94
C ILE A 96 27.39 -0.51 -18.37
N SER A 97 27.84 0.55 -19.05
CA SER A 97 27.61 1.93 -18.63
C SER A 97 26.11 2.27 -18.61
N LEU A 98 25.38 1.97 -19.69
CA LEU A 98 23.93 2.16 -19.80
C LEU A 98 23.17 1.34 -18.77
N SER A 99 23.56 0.08 -18.55
CA SER A 99 22.96 -0.78 -17.52
C SER A 99 23.22 -0.21 -16.13
N THR A 100 24.45 0.21 -15.83
CA THR A 100 24.83 0.80 -14.54
C THR A 100 24.07 2.10 -14.30
N ALA A 101 24.02 2.99 -15.29
CA ALA A 101 23.24 4.23 -15.24
C ALA A 101 21.75 3.93 -15.01
N TYR A 102 21.19 2.97 -15.75
CA TYR A 102 19.80 2.54 -15.58
C TYR A 102 19.53 2.02 -14.16
N PHE A 103 20.36 1.11 -13.63
CA PHE A 103 20.13 0.53 -12.29
C PHE A 103 20.37 1.54 -11.16
N THR A 104 21.28 2.50 -11.34
CA THR A 104 21.59 3.53 -10.34
C THR A 104 20.60 4.70 -10.35
N THR A 105 20.01 5.03 -11.50
CA THR A 105 19.01 6.12 -11.63
C THR A 105 17.59 5.67 -11.32
N ARG A 106 17.34 4.35 -11.24
CA ARG A 106 16.02 3.81 -10.89
C ARG A 106 15.63 4.22 -9.46
N PRO A 107 14.42 4.76 -9.26
CA PRO A 107 13.92 5.05 -7.93
C PRO A 107 13.84 3.76 -7.12
N ARG A 108 14.26 3.84 -5.86
CA ARG A 108 14.20 2.70 -4.94
C ARG A 108 12.74 2.45 -4.58
N ARG A 109 12.37 1.18 -4.48
CA ARG A 109 11.04 0.81 -3.97
C ARG A 109 10.92 1.28 -2.53
N VAL A 110 9.83 1.96 -2.22
CA VAL A 110 9.45 2.37 -0.86
C VAL A 110 8.32 1.45 -0.42
N PHE A 111 8.43 0.93 0.78
CA PHE A 111 7.44 0.04 1.38
C PHE A 111 6.85 0.71 2.60
N LEU A 112 5.52 0.64 2.72
CA LEU A 112 4.82 0.84 3.97
C LEU A 112 5.02 -0.41 4.83
N LEU A 113 5.65 -0.24 5.98
CA LEU A 113 5.97 -1.32 6.91
C LEU A 113 4.77 -1.64 7.79
N ASP A 114 4.20 -0.62 8.42
CA ASP A 114 3.06 -0.75 9.31
C ASP A 114 2.38 0.61 9.55
N PHE A 115 1.19 0.57 10.11
CA PHE A 115 0.42 1.74 10.53
C PHE A 115 -0.39 1.43 11.80
N SER A 116 -0.84 2.46 12.48
CA SER A 116 -1.78 2.36 13.60
C SER A 116 -2.68 3.59 13.65
N CYS A 117 -3.94 3.37 14.05
CA CYS A 117 -4.92 4.42 14.24
C CYS A 117 -5.18 4.57 15.73
N TYR A 118 -5.23 5.82 16.21
CA TYR A 118 -5.59 6.09 17.58
C TYR A 118 -7.06 5.77 17.81
N LYS A 119 -7.33 4.98 18.86
CA LYS A 119 -8.67 4.69 19.33
C LYS A 119 -8.89 5.43 20.65
N PRO A 120 -9.74 6.46 20.69
CA PRO A 120 -9.99 7.21 21.93
C PRO A 120 -10.69 6.35 22.99
N ASP A 121 -10.60 6.80 24.25
CA ASP A 121 -11.30 6.18 25.37
C ASP A 121 -12.82 6.15 25.14
N PRO A 122 -13.53 5.07 25.51
CA PRO A 122 -14.99 5.00 25.41
C PRO A 122 -15.74 6.16 26.08
N SER A 123 -15.17 6.82 27.09
CA SER A 123 -15.74 8.01 27.73
C SER A 123 -15.91 9.19 26.77
N LEU A 124 -15.18 9.19 25.65
CA LEU A 124 -15.23 10.21 24.61
C LEU A 124 -16.22 9.89 23.49
N ILE A 125 -16.98 8.80 23.61
CA ILE A 125 -18.02 8.45 22.63
C ILE A 125 -19.11 9.52 22.64
N CYS A 126 -19.35 10.08 21.47
CA CYS A 126 -20.45 11.00 21.20
C CYS A 126 -21.48 10.27 20.31
N THR A 127 -22.61 9.94 20.93
CA THR A 127 -23.80 9.47 20.21
C THR A 127 -24.52 10.66 19.57
N ARG A 128 -25.45 10.41 18.65
CA ARG A 128 -26.28 11.50 18.10
C ARG A 128 -27.08 12.23 19.19
N GLU A 129 -27.56 11.48 20.18
CA GLU A 129 -28.32 12.00 21.31
C GLU A 129 -27.44 12.87 22.20
N THR A 130 -26.23 12.40 22.51
CA THR A 130 -25.23 13.19 23.25
C THR A 130 -24.89 14.47 22.50
N PHE A 131 -24.64 14.39 21.19
CA PHE A 131 -24.38 15.57 20.36
C PHE A 131 -25.52 16.58 20.44
N MET A 132 -26.76 16.14 20.26
CA MET A 132 -27.92 17.02 20.30
C MET A 132 -28.15 17.63 21.69
N ASP A 133 -28.00 16.85 22.76
CA ASP A 133 -28.05 17.37 24.14
C ASP A 133 -26.99 18.44 24.38
N ARG A 134 -25.74 18.22 23.92
CA ARG A 134 -24.67 19.22 24.05
C ARG A 134 -24.97 20.47 23.23
N SER A 135 -25.38 20.34 21.97
CA SER A 135 -25.74 21.48 21.13
C SER A 135 -26.89 22.30 21.72
N GLN A 136 -27.90 21.66 22.32
CA GLN A 136 -29.00 22.36 22.98
C GLN A 136 -28.53 23.11 24.24
N ARG A 137 -27.71 22.47 25.09
CA ARG A 137 -27.20 23.07 26.33
C ARG A 137 -26.27 24.25 26.11
N VAL A 138 -25.64 24.35 24.94
CA VAL A 138 -24.85 25.53 24.56
C VAL A 138 -25.74 26.79 24.50
N GLY A 139 -27.03 26.65 24.18
CA GLY A 139 -28.01 27.75 24.25
C GLY A 139 -27.85 28.83 23.16
N ILE A 140 -27.05 28.57 22.11
CA ILE A 140 -26.76 29.55 21.04
C ILE A 140 -27.51 29.24 19.74
N PHE A 141 -27.83 27.98 19.48
CA PHE A 141 -28.47 27.57 18.23
C PHE A 141 -29.99 27.76 18.28
N THR A 142 -30.57 28.26 17.20
CA THR A 142 -32.04 28.33 17.05
C THR A 142 -32.63 26.92 16.92
N GLU A 143 -33.90 26.76 17.29
CA GLU A 143 -34.64 25.49 17.14
C GLU A 143 -34.57 24.93 15.71
N ASP A 144 -34.72 25.81 14.72
CA ASP A 144 -34.56 25.49 13.30
C ASP A 144 -33.19 24.89 12.96
N ASN A 145 -32.13 25.42 13.57
CA ASN A 145 -30.76 24.97 13.35
C ASN A 145 -30.43 23.72 14.16
N LEU A 146 -31.04 23.52 15.33
CA LEU A 146 -30.98 22.24 16.04
C LEU A 146 -31.67 21.14 15.22
N ALA A 147 -32.86 21.39 14.69
CA ALA A 147 -33.56 20.46 13.80
C ALA A 147 -32.77 20.17 12.52
N PHE A 148 -32.04 21.16 11.98
CA PHE A 148 -31.14 20.98 10.85
C PHE A 148 -29.94 20.09 11.19
N GLN A 149 -29.27 20.33 12.32
CA GLN A 149 -28.16 19.50 12.80
C GLN A 149 -28.62 18.05 13.01
N GLN A 150 -29.80 17.83 13.62
CA GLN A 150 -30.38 16.50 13.78
C GLN A 150 -30.57 15.78 12.44
N LYS A 151 -31.15 16.45 11.44
CA LYS A 151 -31.32 15.89 10.08
C LYS A 151 -29.98 15.51 9.44
N ILE A 152 -28.92 16.30 9.66
CA ILE A 152 -27.58 15.96 9.17
C ILE A 152 -27.08 14.69 9.85
N LEU A 153 -27.18 14.59 11.17
CA LEU A 153 -26.70 13.43 11.94
C LEU A 153 -27.41 12.12 11.56
N GLU A 154 -28.70 12.19 11.22
CA GLU A 154 -29.50 11.05 10.77
C GLU A 154 -29.13 10.59 9.36
N ARG A 155 -28.61 11.50 8.51
CA ARG A 155 -28.33 11.24 7.08
C ARG A 155 -26.86 11.17 6.72
N SER A 156 -25.95 11.54 7.62
CA SER A 156 -24.50 11.61 7.37
C SER A 156 -23.81 10.24 7.25
N GLY A 157 -24.49 9.16 7.63
CA GLY A 157 -23.90 7.81 7.67
C GLY A 157 -22.95 7.58 8.85
N LEU A 158 -22.79 8.54 9.76
CA LEU A 158 -22.00 8.37 10.98
C LEU A 158 -22.72 7.44 11.97
N GLY A 159 -22.00 6.47 12.53
CA GLY A 159 -22.54 5.56 13.55
C GLY A 159 -22.65 6.19 14.94
N GLN A 160 -23.19 5.45 15.91
CA GLN A 160 -23.32 5.89 17.31
C GLN A 160 -22.00 5.84 18.11
N LYS A 161 -20.93 5.33 17.52
CA LYS A 161 -19.62 5.11 18.17
C LYS A 161 -18.56 5.98 17.53
N THR A 162 -18.82 7.28 17.48
CA THR A 162 -17.85 8.30 17.05
C THR A 162 -17.31 9.06 18.27
N TYR A 163 -16.17 9.72 18.14
CA TYR A 163 -15.49 10.33 19.29
C TYR A 163 -15.35 11.84 19.13
N PHE A 164 -15.45 12.54 20.25
CA PHE A 164 -15.26 13.98 20.38
C PHE A 164 -14.24 14.31 21.46
N PRO A 165 -13.57 15.47 21.38
CA PRO A 165 -12.70 15.92 22.46
C PRO A 165 -13.50 16.21 23.72
N GLU A 166 -12.86 15.90 24.84
CA GLU A 166 -13.39 16.14 26.18
C GLU A 166 -13.92 17.58 26.32
N ALA A 167 -13.17 18.55 25.79
CA ALA A 167 -13.51 19.97 25.78
C ALA A 167 -14.88 20.30 25.16
N LEU A 168 -15.31 19.57 24.12
CA LEU A 168 -16.61 19.76 23.48
C LEU A 168 -17.72 18.94 24.15
N LEU A 169 -17.38 17.88 24.90
CA LEU A 169 -18.33 17.05 25.63
C LEU A 169 -18.70 17.61 27.02
N ARG A 170 -17.92 18.55 27.56
CA ARG A 170 -18.19 19.25 28.83
C ARG A 170 -19.39 20.20 28.70
N VAL A 171 -20.01 20.50 29.84
CA VAL A 171 -21.10 21.48 29.97
C VAL A 171 -20.74 22.44 31.10
N PRO A 172 -20.40 23.72 30.82
CA PRO A 172 -20.26 24.32 29.49
C PRO A 172 -19.03 23.77 28.72
N PRO A 173 -19.00 23.84 27.38
CA PRO A 173 -17.82 23.46 26.60
C PRO A 173 -16.65 24.41 26.86
N ASN A 174 -15.41 23.92 26.75
CA ASN A 174 -14.19 24.70 26.95
C ASN A 174 -13.21 24.60 25.76
N PRO A 175 -13.56 25.13 24.57
CA PRO A 175 -12.72 25.02 23.37
C PRO A 175 -11.54 26.02 23.41
N CYS A 176 -10.54 25.76 24.27
CA CYS A 176 -9.35 26.61 24.40
C CYS A 176 -8.11 25.97 23.74
N MET A 177 -7.05 26.78 23.56
CA MET A 177 -5.78 26.33 22.97
C MET A 177 -5.12 25.18 23.75
N GLU A 178 -5.27 25.18 25.08
CA GLU A 178 -4.70 24.15 25.94
C GLU A 178 -5.38 22.79 25.70
N GLU A 179 -6.72 22.77 25.67
CA GLU A 179 -7.49 21.56 25.37
C GLU A 179 -7.23 21.06 23.94
N ALA A 180 -7.06 21.98 22.98
CA ALA A 180 -6.70 21.60 21.61
C ALA A 180 -5.31 20.98 21.52
N ARG A 181 -4.33 21.48 22.29
CA ARG A 181 -3.02 20.82 22.41
C ARG A 181 -3.17 19.45 23.07
N LYS A 182 -3.97 19.33 24.13
CA LYS A 182 -4.25 18.05 24.80
C LYS A 182 -4.86 17.01 23.85
N GLU A 183 -5.83 17.41 23.02
CA GLU A 183 -6.39 16.55 21.96
C GLU A 183 -5.29 16.09 21.00
N ALA A 184 -4.53 17.03 20.44
CA ALA A 184 -3.48 16.70 19.47
C ALA A 184 -2.42 15.76 20.06
N GLU A 185 -1.94 16.04 21.28
CA GLU A 185 -0.97 15.18 21.97
C GLU A 185 -1.52 13.79 22.19
N THR A 186 -2.73 13.68 22.74
CA THR A 186 -3.36 12.39 23.05
C THR A 186 -3.49 11.53 21.79
N VAL A 187 -3.99 12.13 20.71
CA VAL A 187 -4.23 11.44 19.44
C VAL A 187 -2.92 11.06 18.75
N MET A 188 -2.00 12.00 18.58
CA MET A 188 -0.74 11.74 17.89
C MET A 188 0.12 10.75 18.67
N PHE A 189 0.26 10.94 19.99
CA PHE A 189 1.13 10.08 20.79
C PHE A 189 0.57 8.68 20.92
N GLY A 190 -0.75 8.52 21.08
CA GLY A 190 -1.37 7.19 21.10
C GLY A 190 -1.21 6.44 19.78
N ALA A 191 -1.34 7.12 18.63
CA ALA A 191 -1.09 6.49 17.33
C ALA A 191 0.39 6.10 17.14
N ILE A 192 1.31 6.97 17.53
CA ILE A 192 2.76 6.74 17.41
C ILE A 192 3.22 5.61 18.34
N GLU A 193 2.77 5.60 19.59
CA GLU A 193 3.11 4.54 20.55
C GLU A 193 2.65 3.18 20.06
N ALA A 194 1.41 3.07 19.56
CA ALA A 194 0.88 1.82 19.03
C ALA A 194 1.72 1.28 17.85
N VAL A 195 2.12 2.14 16.91
CA VAL A 195 2.91 1.69 15.75
C VAL A 195 4.37 1.41 16.12
N LEU A 196 4.95 2.16 17.07
CA LEU A 196 6.30 1.89 17.60
C LEU A 196 6.34 0.55 18.34
N GLU A 197 5.34 0.27 19.18
CA GLU A 197 5.22 -1.00 19.91
C GLU A 197 5.06 -2.17 18.94
N LYS A 198 4.19 -2.01 17.93
CA LYS A 198 3.93 -3.05 16.92
C LYS A 198 5.16 -3.37 16.07
N THR A 199 5.96 -2.37 15.73
CA THR A 199 7.11 -2.53 14.81
C THR A 199 8.45 -2.76 15.51
N GLY A 200 8.57 -2.38 16.79
CA GLY A 200 9.84 -2.40 17.52
C GLY A 200 10.88 -1.40 17.01
N ILE A 201 10.50 -0.46 16.13
CA ILE A 201 11.41 0.57 15.60
C ILE A 201 11.77 1.53 16.73
N LYS A 202 13.07 1.84 16.87
CA LYS A 202 13.50 2.80 17.89
C LYS A 202 13.27 4.23 17.39
N PRO A 203 12.84 5.17 18.25
CA PRO A 203 12.67 6.57 17.86
C PRO A 203 13.92 7.22 17.23
N LYS A 204 15.13 6.76 17.59
CA LYS A 204 16.40 7.25 17.04
C LYS A 204 16.66 6.81 15.59
N ASP A 205 16.01 5.76 15.12
CA ASP A 205 16.14 5.25 13.75
C ASP A 205 15.26 6.02 12.76
N ILE A 206 14.30 6.80 13.27
CA ILE A 206 13.41 7.64 12.48
C ILE A 206 14.16 8.85 11.98
N GLY A 207 14.15 9.04 10.67
CA GLY A 207 14.90 10.11 10.03
C GLY A 207 14.12 11.13 9.26
N ILE A 208 12.88 10.81 8.93
CA ILE A 208 11.92 11.71 8.32
C ILE A 208 10.66 11.66 9.18
N LEU A 209 10.14 12.83 9.55
CA LEU A 209 8.85 12.99 10.22
C LEU A 209 8.01 13.94 9.39
N VAL A 210 6.85 13.48 8.93
CA VAL A 210 5.85 14.31 8.27
C VAL A 210 4.59 14.27 9.11
N VAL A 211 4.19 15.41 9.66
CA VAL A 211 2.95 15.55 10.41
C VAL A 211 1.98 16.40 9.61
N ASN A 212 0.74 15.98 9.50
CA ASN A 212 -0.31 16.79 8.90
C ASN A 212 -1.52 16.95 9.84
N CYS A 213 -1.99 18.18 9.92
CA CYS A 213 -3.24 18.55 10.57
C CYS A 213 -3.78 19.81 9.89
N SER A 214 -4.99 19.75 9.36
CA SER A 214 -5.54 20.89 8.60
C SER A 214 -5.96 22.04 9.50
N LEU A 215 -6.61 21.72 10.61
CA LEU A 215 -7.36 22.68 11.41
C LEU A 215 -6.62 23.18 12.67
N PHE A 216 -5.46 22.62 12.99
CA PHE A 216 -4.70 23.01 14.17
C PHE A 216 -3.19 22.98 13.92
N ASN A 217 -2.59 24.17 13.79
CA ASN A 217 -1.16 24.34 13.52
C ASN A 217 -0.56 25.35 14.52
N PRO A 218 -0.35 24.95 15.79
CA PRO A 218 0.12 25.84 16.84
C PRO A 218 1.61 26.16 16.69
N THR A 219 2.07 27.12 17.50
CA THR A 219 3.49 27.29 17.84
C THR A 219 3.71 26.86 19.30
N PRO A 220 4.69 25.99 19.60
CA PRO A 220 5.52 25.19 18.67
C PRO A 220 4.68 24.23 17.82
N SER A 221 5.21 23.79 16.66
CA SER A 221 4.48 22.93 15.72
C SER A 221 4.22 21.52 16.28
N LEU A 222 3.23 20.81 15.72
CA LEU A 222 2.93 19.43 16.10
C LEU A 222 4.12 18.50 15.87
N SER A 223 4.83 18.69 14.77
CA SER A 223 6.07 17.95 14.50
C SER A 223 7.16 18.22 15.54
N ALA A 224 7.31 19.45 16.02
CA ALA A 224 8.25 19.78 17.08
C ALA A 224 7.87 19.14 18.42
N MET A 225 6.56 19.05 18.73
CA MET A 225 6.06 18.35 19.92
C MET A 225 6.44 16.86 19.90
N ILE A 226 6.26 16.20 18.75
CA ILE A 226 6.65 14.79 18.56
C ILE A 226 8.18 14.60 18.68
N VAL A 227 8.97 15.45 18.01
CA VAL A 227 10.44 15.40 18.08
C VAL A 227 10.91 15.52 19.54
N ASN A 228 10.34 16.46 20.29
CA ASN A 228 10.72 16.69 21.68
C ASN A 228 10.28 15.54 22.60
N LYS A 229 9.09 14.96 22.40
CA LYS A 229 8.57 13.90 23.27
C LYS A 229 9.33 12.58 23.11
N TYR A 230 9.48 12.10 21.88
CA TYR A 230 10.14 10.82 21.60
C TYR A 230 11.66 10.94 21.51
N LYS A 231 12.21 12.13 21.73
CA LYS A 231 13.65 12.42 21.62
C LYS A 231 14.21 11.88 20.32
N LEU A 232 13.58 12.24 19.20
CA LEU A 232 14.02 11.82 17.87
C LEU A 232 15.48 12.29 17.61
N ARG A 233 16.11 11.77 16.56
CA ARG A 233 17.51 12.12 16.24
C ARG A 233 17.65 13.62 15.89
N GLY A 234 18.80 14.21 16.19
CA GLY A 234 19.03 15.65 16.02
C GLY A 234 19.07 16.13 14.56
N ASN A 235 19.35 15.23 13.63
CA ASN A 235 19.37 15.48 12.17
C ASN A 235 18.10 14.96 11.48
N ILE A 236 16.96 14.96 12.17
CA ILE A 236 15.68 14.57 11.58
C ILE A 236 15.19 15.62 10.58
N LEU A 237 14.65 15.17 9.45
CA LEU A 237 13.87 16.04 8.57
C LEU A 237 12.43 16.10 9.08
N SER A 238 12.01 17.25 9.60
CA SER A 238 10.69 17.44 10.22
C SER A 238 9.83 18.39 9.40
N TYR A 239 8.66 17.91 8.97
CA TYR A 239 7.67 18.66 8.19
C TYR A 239 6.35 18.71 8.94
N ASN A 240 5.72 19.89 8.99
CA ASN A 240 4.40 20.11 9.55
C ASN A 240 3.52 20.73 8.48
N LEU A 241 2.55 19.98 7.97
CA LEU A 241 1.70 20.39 6.86
C LEU A 241 0.30 20.74 7.37
N GLY A 242 -0.25 21.86 6.90
CA GLY A 242 -1.58 22.34 7.24
C GLY A 242 -2.34 22.87 6.02
N GLY A 243 -3.65 23.07 6.18
CA GLY A 243 -4.50 23.70 5.15
C GLY A 243 -4.81 22.87 3.90
N MET A 244 -4.41 21.59 3.83
CA MET A 244 -4.65 20.74 2.66
C MET A 244 -5.99 19.97 2.72
N GLY A 245 -6.68 19.99 3.86
CA GLY A 245 -7.95 19.30 4.06
C GLY A 245 -7.78 17.77 4.07
N CYS A 246 -8.81 17.06 3.63
CA CYS A 246 -8.87 15.59 3.70
C CYS A 246 -7.87 14.86 2.78
N SER A 247 -7.20 15.57 1.87
CA SER A 247 -6.15 14.99 1.00
C SER A 247 -4.77 14.97 1.67
N ALA A 248 -4.61 15.62 2.83
CA ALA A 248 -3.34 15.82 3.49
C ALA A 248 -2.57 14.53 3.78
N GLY A 249 -3.27 13.44 4.12
CA GLY A 249 -2.66 12.14 4.35
C GLY A 249 -1.94 11.58 3.12
N LEU A 250 -2.59 11.61 1.95
CA LEU A 250 -1.97 11.13 0.70
C LEU A 250 -0.80 12.02 0.26
N ILE A 251 -0.93 13.33 0.43
CA ILE A 251 0.15 14.28 0.15
C ILE A 251 1.36 14.01 1.06
N SER A 252 1.10 13.73 2.34
CA SER A 252 2.15 13.42 3.31
C SER A 252 2.89 12.12 3.00
N ILE A 253 2.17 11.08 2.56
CA ILE A 253 2.77 9.82 2.10
C ILE A 253 3.61 10.03 0.84
N ASP A 254 3.12 10.81 -0.13
CA ASP A 254 3.90 11.09 -1.34
C ASP A 254 5.17 11.88 -1.02
N LEU A 255 5.08 12.89 -0.14
CA LEU A 255 6.24 13.61 0.35
C LEU A 255 7.25 12.68 1.03
N ALA A 256 6.79 11.81 1.94
CA ALA A 256 7.65 10.84 2.61
C ALA A 256 8.33 9.89 1.61
N LYS A 257 7.59 9.42 0.60
CA LYS A 257 8.12 8.58 -0.48
C LYS A 257 9.21 9.29 -1.29
N GLN A 258 9.00 10.55 -1.64
CA GLN A 258 9.99 11.37 -2.37
C GLN A 258 11.25 11.60 -1.52
N LEU A 259 11.09 11.95 -0.24
CA LEU A 259 12.22 12.15 0.69
C LEU A 259 13.04 10.87 0.88
N LEU A 260 12.37 9.71 0.95
CA LEU A 260 13.03 8.41 1.03
C LEU A 260 13.85 8.06 -0.23
N GLN A 261 13.58 8.67 -1.40
CA GLN A 261 14.43 8.48 -2.58
C GLN A 261 15.81 9.11 -2.38
N VAL A 262 15.87 10.24 -1.68
CA VAL A 262 17.09 11.04 -1.46
C VAL A 262 17.80 10.63 -0.18
N GLN A 263 17.07 10.10 0.81
CA GLN A 263 17.61 9.68 2.10
C GLN A 263 17.51 8.15 2.30
N PRO A 264 18.43 7.36 1.70
CA PRO A 264 18.40 5.91 1.79
C PRO A 264 18.64 5.42 3.22
N ASN A 265 18.16 4.22 3.53
CA ASN A 265 18.33 3.55 4.83
C ASN A 265 17.73 4.31 6.04
N SER A 266 16.75 5.16 5.79
CA SER A 266 16.00 5.87 6.84
C SER A 266 14.59 5.32 6.98
N TYR A 267 14.02 5.45 8.18
CA TYR A 267 12.58 5.32 8.38
C TYR A 267 11.92 6.69 8.23
N ALA A 268 10.77 6.72 7.57
CA ALA A 268 9.86 7.86 7.55
C ALA A 268 8.64 7.55 8.41
N LEU A 269 8.33 8.44 9.35
CA LEU A 269 7.12 8.44 10.14
C LEU A 269 6.17 9.50 9.58
N VAL A 270 5.00 9.08 9.11
CA VAL A 270 3.93 9.99 8.72
C VAL A 270 2.85 9.95 9.80
N VAL A 271 2.39 11.11 10.25
CA VAL A 271 1.37 11.25 11.28
C VAL A 271 0.28 12.16 10.75
N SER A 272 -0.94 11.65 10.66
CA SER A 272 -2.12 12.42 10.25
C SER A 272 -3.06 12.56 11.44
N THR A 273 -3.47 13.77 11.79
CA THR A 273 -4.39 14.00 12.90
C THR A 273 -5.44 15.05 12.53
N GLU A 274 -6.68 14.81 12.94
CA GLU A 274 -7.78 15.75 12.82
C GLU A 274 -8.15 16.25 14.22
N ASN A 275 -7.94 17.54 14.46
CA ASN A 275 -8.14 18.17 15.77
C ASN A 275 -9.31 19.15 15.70
N ILE A 276 -10.40 18.83 16.41
CA ILE A 276 -11.67 19.54 16.23
C ILE A 276 -12.00 20.50 17.37
N THR A 277 -11.26 20.48 18.48
CA THR A 277 -11.55 21.28 19.69
C THR A 277 -11.83 22.76 19.41
N GLN A 278 -11.04 23.44 18.57
CA GLN A 278 -11.21 24.89 18.33
C GLN A 278 -12.07 25.25 17.13
N ASN A 279 -12.52 24.26 16.36
CA ASN A 279 -13.17 24.48 15.07
C ASN A 279 -14.69 24.37 15.15
N TRP A 280 -15.23 24.37 16.36
CA TRP A 280 -16.66 24.33 16.62
C TRP A 280 -17.29 25.70 16.31
N TYR A 281 -18.16 25.73 15.30
CA TYR A 281 -18.86 26.94 14.90
C TYR A 281 -20.03 27.25 15.85
N LEU A 282 -19.99 28.43 16.47
CA LEU A 282 -21.01 28.92 17.42
C LEU A 282 -22.04 29.86 16.78
N GLY A 283 -22.19 29.86 15.46
CA GLY A 283 -23.16 30.71 14.77
C GLY A 283 -24.38 29.96 14.25
N ASN A 284 -25.28 30.71 13.61
CA ASN A 284 -26.55 30.19 13.10
C ASN A 284 -26.63 30.16 11.57
N ASP A 285 -25.50 30.34 10.87
CA ASP A 285 -25.45 30.09 9.42
C ASP A 285 -25.49 28.58 9.14
N ARG A 286 -26.56 28.12 8.50
CA ARG A 286 -26.79 26.70 8.18
C ARG A 286 -25.66 26.09 7.36
N SER A 287 -25.03 26.84 6.46
CA SER A 287 -23.96 26.32 5.59
C SER A 287 -22.72 25.92 6.39
N MET A 288 -22.49 26.57 7.53
CA MET A 288 -21.35 26.34 8.41
C MET A 288 -21.60 25.28 9.48
N LEU A 289 -22.86 24.92 9.77
CA LEU A 289 -23.20 23.90 10.78
C LEU A 289 -22.89 22.47 10.36
N LEU A 290 -22.67 22.24 9.05
CA LEU A 290 -22.33 20.92 8.53
C LEU A 290 -21.03 20.40 9.15
N SER A 291 -20.01 21.24 9.29
CA SER A 291 -18.68 20.86 9.83
C SER A 291 -18.79 20.33 11.25
N ASN A 292 -19.55 21.01 12.12
CA ASN A 292 -19.81 20.57 13.50
C ASN A 292 -20.39 19.15 13.52
N CYS A 293 -21.30 18.84 12.59
CA CYS A 293 -22.02 17.57 12.56
C CYS A 293 -21.19 16.41 12.01
N ILE A 294 -20.24 16.66 11.09
CA ILE A 294 -19.52 15.61 10.37
C ILE A 294 -18.13 15.30 10.92
N PHE A 295 -17.40 16.30 11.41
CA PHE A 295 -16.03 16.09 11.85
C PHE A 295 -15.98 15.38 13.19
N ARG A 296 -15.00 14.49 13.34
CA ARG A 296 -14.77 13.67 14.52
C ARG A 296 -13.28 13.68 14.84
N MET A 297 -12.97 13.44 16.11
CA MET A 297 -11.59 13.26 16.54
C MET A 297 -11.01 11.99 15.91
N GLY A 298 -9.78 12.06 15.40
CA GLY A 298 -9.06 10.89 14.94
C GLY A 298 -7.61 11.17 14.55
N GLY A 299 -6.79 10.12 14.53
CA GLY A 299 -5.43 10.21 14.03
C GLY A 299 -4.82 8.86 13.71
N ALA A 300 -3.83 8.87 12.83
CA ALA A 300 -3.11 7.69 12.39
C ALA A 300 -1.63 7.99 12.23
N ALA A 301 -0.80 6.98 12.46
CA ALA A 301 0.64 7.02 12.27
C ALA A 301 1.08 5.84 11.42
N ASP A 302 1.98 6.07 10.47
CA ASP A 302 2.46 5.05 9.54
C ASP A 302 3.97 5.14 9.30
N PHE A 303 4.60 3.98 9.11
CA PHE A 303 6.03 3.85 8.87
C PHE A 303 6.32 3.39 7.45
N SER A 304 7.21 4.12 6.77
CA SER A 304 7.72 3.76 5.45
C SER A 304 9.24 3.66 5.42
N ARG A 305 9.78 2.76 4.59
CA ARG A 305 11.24 2.58 4.40
C ARG A 305 11.58 2.18 2.96
N THR A 306 12.76 2.55 2.47
CA THR A 306 13.29 2.04 1.19
C THR A 306 13.72 0.59 1.27
N ALA A 307 13.54 -0.17 0.18
CA ALA A 307 14.11 -1.50 0.01
C ALA A 307 15.62 -1.51 0.30
N LEU A 308 16.09 -2.50 1.07
CA LEU A 308 17.53 -2.75 1.19
C LEU A 308 18.06 -3.29 -0.15
N PRO A 309 19.28 -2.90 -0.56
CA PRO A 309 19.92 -3.55 -1.70
C PRO A 309 20.27 -5.00 -1.35
N ILE A 310 19.57 -5.93 -1.99
CA ILE A 310 19.94 -7.34 -2.29
C ILE A 310 19.96 -8.37 -1.14
N ALA A 311 20.00 -8.04 0.15
CA ALA A 311 20.06 -9.10 1.19
C ALA A 311 19.31 -8.77 2.49
N ALA A 312 17.97 -8.70 2.44
CA ALA A 312 17.08 -8.87 3.60
C ALA A 312 15.62 -8.90 3.13
N VAL A 313 15.24 -9.95 2.41
CA VAL A 313 13.83 -10.21 2.10
C VAL A 313 13.52 -11.64 2.53
N GLN A 314 13.40 -11.82 3.84
CA GLN A 314 12.61 -12.89 4.43
C GLN A 314 11.69 -12.17 5.43
N ASN A 315 10.38 -12.31 5.25
CA ASN A 315 9.28 -11.73 6.05
C ASN A 315 8.79 -10.32 5.68
N ILE A 316 8.52 -10.05 4.40
CA ILE A 316 7.51 -9.03 4.06
C ILE A 316 6.34 -9.76 3.39
N SER A 317 5.24 -9.91 4.13
CA SER A 317 3.97 -10.44 3.62
C SER A 317 3.51 -9.59 2.43
N SER A 318 3.11 -10.25 1.34
CA SER A 318 2.72 -9.63 0.07
C SER A 318 1.35 -8.92 0.08
N SER A 319 0.81 -8.58 1.26
CA SER A 319 -0.57 -8.08 1.43
C SER A 319 -0.74 -6.57 1.63
N THR A 320 0.31 -5.75 1.54
CA THR A 320 0.27 -4.37 2.11
C THR A 320 0.00 -3.22 1.13
N LEU A 321 -0.28 -3.46 -0.16
CA LEU A 321 -0.38 -2.36 -1.14
C LEU A 321 -1.79 -1.74 -1.29
N SER A 322 -2.86 -2.42 -0.86
CA SER A 322 -4.25 -2.00 -1.15
C SER A 322 -5.06 -1.49 0.05
N VAL A 323 -4.53 -1.61 1.26
CA VAL A 323 -5.19 -1.20 2.52
C VAL A 323 -5.02 0.31 2.89
N PRO A 324 -3.89 1.00 2.60
CA PRO A 324 -3.62 2.31 3.20
C PRO A 324 -4.60 3.42 2.80
N THR A 325 -5.05 3.44 1.55
CA THR A 325 -5.81 4.58 0.99
C THR A 325 -7.17 4.75 1.66
N LYS A 326 -7.84 3.63 2.00
CA LYS A 326 -9.18 3.67 2.59
C LYS A 326 -9.12 4.11 4.04
N GLU A 327 -8.20 3.57 4.83
CA GLU A 327 -8.06 3.89 6.25
C GLU A 327 -7.53 5.30 6.49
N LEU A 328 -6.58 5.81 5.68
CA LEU A 328 -6.18 7.22 5.74
C LEU A 328 -7.31 8.20 5.36
N MET A 329 -8.13 7.88 4.36
CA MET A 329 -9.34 8.66 4.08
C MET A 329 -10.32 8.63 5.26
N THR A 330 -10.39 7.51 5.99
CA THR A 330 -11.28 7.36 7.13
C THR A 330 -10.80 8.16 8.34
N THR A 331 -9.47 8.30 8.52
CA THR A 331 -8.85 9.17 9.53
C THR A 331 -9.27 10.64 9.36
N HIS A 332 -9.33 11.14 8.13
CA HIS A 332 -9.70 12.54 7.85
C HIS A 332 -11.20 12.86 7.98
N LEU A 333 -12.06 11.84 8.02
CA LEU A 333 -13.47 11.99 8.40
C LEU A 333 -13.71 11.69 9.89
N GLY A 334 -12.68 11.24 10.62
CA GLY A 334 -12.75 10.75 11.99
C GLY A 334 -13.78 9.63 12.21
N ALA A 335 -14.14 8.91 11.13
CA ALA A 335 -15.20 7.90 11.11
C ALA A 335 -14.66 6.49 11.36
N PHE A 336 -13.91 6.26 12.44
CA PHE A 336 -13.49 4.91 12.81
C PHE A 336 -14.64 4.13 13.44
N THR A 337 -15.45 3.46 12.62
CA THR A 337 -16.36 2.40 13.10
C THR A 337 -15.61 1.08 13.16
N ASN A 338 -15.50 0.51 14.36
CA ASN A 338 -14.95 -0.82 14.62
C ASN A 338 -15.95 -1.90 14.16
N GLU A 339 -16.20 -2.03 12.86
CA GLU A 339 -16.73 -3.27 12.32
C GLU A 339 -15.57 -4.10 11.80
N LYS A 340 -15.26 -5.17 12.54
CA LYS A 340 -14.40 -6.27 12.08
C LYS A 340 -14.79 -6.56 10.64
N THR A 341 -13.85 -6.39 9.72
CA THR A 341 -14.01 -6.80 8.32
C THR A 341 -14.02 -8.33 8.28
N THR A 342 -15.11 -8.94 8.73
CA THR A 342 -15.46 -10.28 8.30
C THR A 342 -15.77 -10.15 6.83
N THR A 343 -14.90 -10.74 6.01
CA THR A 343 -15.11 -11.02 4.60
C THR A 343 -16.59 -11.34 4.37
N GLN A 344 -17.32 -10.45 3.70
CA GLN A 344 -18.64 -10.76 3.19
C GLN A 344 -18.48 -11.91 2.19
N LYS A 345 -18.62 -13.14 2.68
CA LYS A 345 -19.00 -14.28 1.85
C LYS A 345 -20.37 -13.93 1.30
N LYS A 346 -20.41 -13.72 -0.02
CA LYS A 346 -21.61 -13.64 -0.85
C LYS A 346 -22.66 -14.65 -0.33
N PRO A 347 -23.90 -14.24 0.00
CA PRO A 347 -24.89 -15.20 0.46
C PRO A 347 -25.18 -16.18 -0.67
N ALA A 348 -24.95 -17.47 -0.40
CA ALA A 348 -25.44 -18.55 -1.25
C ALA A 348 -26.97 -18.49 -1.23
N LYS A 349 -27.58 -18.44 -2.41
CA LYS A 349 -29.03 -18.64 -2.56
C LYS A 349 -29.36 -20.03 -2.01
N SER A 350 -30.07 -20.08 -0.89
CA SER A 350 -30.80 -21.26 -0.47
C SER A 350 -32.17 -21.23 -1.14
N GLU A 351 -32.34 -22.01 -2.21
CA GLU A 351 -33.66 -22.43 -2.67
C GLU A 351 -34.28 -23.31 -1.58
N SER A 352 -35.38 -22.84 -0.99
CA SER A 352 -36.25 -23.67 -0.15
C SER A 352 -37.12 -24.53 -1.06
N LEU A 353 -36.87 -25.82 -1.10
CA LEU A 353 -37.79 -26.83 -1.63
C LEU A 353 -38.36 -27.62 -0.46
N TYR A 354 -39.66 -27.51 -0.23
CA TYR A 354 -40.48 -28.52 0.45
C TYR A 354 -41.86 -28.55 -0.22
N PRO A 355 -42.63 -29.65 -0.09
CA PRO A 355 -43.31 -30.26 -1.22
C PRO A 355 -44.81 -29.96 -1.16
N LYS A 356 -45.46 -30.34 -2.25
CA LYS A 356 -46.91 -30.54 -2.37
C LYS A 356 -47.50 -31.21 -1.12
N THR A 357 -48.42 -30.54 -0.45
CA THR A 357 -49.79 -31.04 -0.24
C THR A 357 -50.71 -29.88 0.10
#